data_AF-A0A2P5NXU9-F1
#
_entry.id   AF-A0A2P5NXU9-F1
#
_cell.length_a   1.000
_cell.length_b   1.000
_cell.length_c   1.000
_cell.angle_alpha   90.00
_cell.angle_beta   90.00
_cell.angle_gamma   90.00
#
_symmetry.space_group_name_H-M   'P 1'
#
loop_
_entity.id
_entity.type
_entity.pdbx_description
1 polymer ?
#
loop_
_entity_poly.entity_id
_entity_poly.type
_entity_poly.pdbx_seq_one_letter_code
_entity_poly.pdbx_strand_id
1 'polypeptide(L)'
;MNINWTNPLWSASLFVIYIITSCFGLYLIKAAEGWKAPAFAIGFVLYGAGAVIWMAILRLMPLSFAFPIAAGSLMIGTMLTGFFFLSETITVWHIAGAFMIITGIALIATNR
;
A
#
# COMPACT_ATOMS: atom_id res chain seq x y z
N MET A 1 -24.90 -0.98 8.80
CA MET A 1 -23.58 -0.92 9.46
C MET A 1 -23.05 0.50 9.25
N ASN A 2 -23.32 1.42 10.18
CA ASN A 2 -22.83 2.81 10.12
C ASN A 2 -21.37 2.82 10.52
N ILE A 3 -20.48 2.58 9.57
CA ILE A 3 -19.05 2.66 9.82
C ILE A 3 -18.59 4.06 9.42
N ASN A 4 -18.00 4.79 10.36
CA ASN A 4 -17.60 6.18 10.22
C ASN A 4 -16.34 6.32 9.36
N TRP A 5 -16.41 6.05 8.06
CA TRP A 5 -15.33 6.33 7.09
C TRP A 5 -14.99 7.81 6.97
N THR A 6 -15.92 8.64 7.41
CA THR A 6 -15.75 10.08 7.60
C THR A 6 -14.75 10.40 8.71
N ASN A 7 -14.49 9.49 9.66
CA ASN A 7 -13.43 9.67 10.65
C ASN A 7 -12.06 9.49 9.97
N PRO A 8 -11.27 10.56 9.83
CA PRO A 8 -10.01 10.51 9.08
C PRO A 8 -8.97 9.63 9.76
N LEU A 9 -8.94 9.55 11.10
CA LEU A 9 -7.99 8.73 11.85
C LEU A 9 -8.27 7.24 11.63
N TRP A 10 -9.54 6.83 11.65
CA TRP A 10 -9.94 5.45 11.38
C TRP A 10 -9.56 5.03 9.96
N SER A 11 -9.95 5.82 8.97
CA SER A 11 -9.65 5.55 7.56
C SER A 11 -8.14 5.50 7.31
N ALA A 12 -7.37 6.45 7.87
CA ALA A 12 -5.91 6.46 7.75
C ALA A 12 -5.28 5.20 8.37
N SER A 13 -5.73 4.78 9.55
CA SER A 13 -5.19 3.59 10.22
C SER A 13 -5.34 2.32 9.38
N LEU A 14 -6.47 2.17 8.68
CA LEU A 14 -6.70 1.00 7.82
C LEU A 14 -5.79 0.99 6.60
N PHE A 15 -5.57 2.14 5.96
CA PHE A 15 -4.61 2.25 4.87
C PHE A 15 -3.18 2.00 5.37
N VAL A 16 -2.80 2.53 6.54
CA VAL A 16 -1.46 2.28 7.11
C VAL A 16 -1.22 0.80 7.37
N ILE A 17 -2.18 0.10 8.01
CA ILE A 17 -2.08 -1.34 8.24
C ILE A 17 -1.99 -2.08 6.91
N TYR A 18 -2.87 -1.75 5.96
CA TYR A 18 -2.84 -2.31 4.61
C TYR A 18 -1.48 -2.17 3.93
N ILE A 19 -0.89 -0.96 3.95
CA ILE A 19 0.39 -0.66 3.31
C ILE A 19 1.50 -1.45 3.99
N ILE A 20 1.60 -1.40 5.33
CA ILE A 20 2.68 -2.07 6.08
C ILE A 20 2.61 -3.58 5.83
N THR A 21 1.45 -4.19 5.99
CA THR A 21 1.26 -5.63 5.79
C THR A 21 1.59 -6.05 4.36
N SER A 22 1.14 -5.27 3.36
CA SER A 22 1.41 -5.57 1.95
C SER A 22 2.88 -5.37 1.56
N CYS A 23 3.49 -4.26 1.99
CA CYS A 23 4.89 -3.95 1.67
C CYS A 23 5.85 -4.94 2.32
N PHE A 24 5.62 -5.28 3.58
CA PHE A 24 6.44 -6.29 4.27
C PHE A 24 6.26 -7.68 3.65
N GLY A 25 5.05 -8.03 3.22
CA GLY A 25 4.79 -9.25 2.45
C GLY A 25 5.57 -9.29 1.14
N LEU A 26 5.52 -8.22 0.35
CA LEU A 26 6.27 -8.10 -0.91
C LEU A 26 7.79 -8.14 -0.70
N TYR A 27 8.29 -7.48 0.35
CA TYR A 27 9.69 -7.57 0.74
C TYR A 27 10.13 -9.02 0.97
N LEU A 28 9.41 -9.76 1.83
CA LEU A 28 9.77 -11.14 2.15
C LEU A 28 9.69 -12.06 0.94
N ILE A 29 8.69 -11.87 0.07
CA ILE A 29 8.57 -12.61 -1.20
C ILE A 29 9.81 -12.36 -2.07
N LYS A 30 10.21 -11.09 -2.20
CA LYS A 30 11.30 -10.68 -3.08
C LYS A 30 12.69 -11.05 -2.51
N ALA A 31 12.85 -11.00 -1.19
CA ALA A 31 14.09 -11.35 -0.50
C ALA A 31 14.29 -12.87 -0.32
N ALA A 32 13.25 -13.68 -0.55
CA ALA A 32 13.35 -15.12 -0.40
C ALA A 32 14.29 -15.75 -1.43
N GLU A 33 15.10 -16.71 -0.99
CA GLU A 33 16.00 -17.51 -1.85
C GLU A 33 15.25 -18.31 -2.92
N GLY A 34 13.96 -18.58 -2.69
CA GLY A 34 13.06 -19.16 -3.66
C GLY A 34 11.65 -19.38 -3.11
N TRP A 35 10.74 -19.71 -4.02
CA TRP A 35 9.33 -20.09 -3.81
C TRP A 35 9.03 -21.14 -2.72
N LYS A 36 9.98 -22.03 -2.37
CA LYS A 36 9.81 -23.01 -1.28
C LYS A 36 10.32 -22.51 0.08
N ALA A 37 11.00 -21.37 0.11
CA ALA A 37 11.57 -20.85 1.35
C ALA A 37 10.47 -20.42 2.33
N PRO A 38 10.65 -20.61 3.65
CA PRO A 38 9.69 -20.15 4.65
C PRO A 38 9.39 -18.65 4.54
N ALA A 39 10.39 -17.83 4.22
CA ALA A 39 10.22 -16.39 4.01
C ALA A 39 9.23 -16.07 2.88
N PHE A 40 9.28 -16.83 1.78
CA PHE A 40 8.32 -16.67 0.68
C PHE A 40 6.90 -16.98 1.14
N ALA A 41 6.71 -18.08 1.87
CA ALA A 41 5.40 -18.47 2.38
C ALA A 41 4.82 -17.43 3.36
N ILE A 42 5.64 -16.92 4.30
CA ILE A 42 5.25 -15.86 5.22
C ILE A 42 4.91 -14.58 4.45
N GLY A 43 5.76 -14.19 3.50
CA GLY A 43 5.53 -13.02 2.66
C GLY A 43 4.24 -13.13 1.83
N PHE A 44 3.96 -14.32 1.29
CA PHE A 44 2.74 -14.62 0.54
C PHE A 44 1.49 -14.51 1.42
N VAL A 45 1.52 -15.07 2.62
CA VAL A 45 0.41 -14.95 3.59
C VAL A 45 0.18 -13.50 3.98
N LEU A 46 1.25 -12.72 4.23
CA LEU A 46 1.14 -11.31 4.57
C LEU A 46 0.60 -10.48 3.40
N TYR A 47 1.13 -10.66 2.20
CA TYR A 47 0.64 -9.97 1.02
C TYR A 47 -0.84 -10.31 0.74
N GLY A 48 -1.22 -11.59 0.92
CA GLY A 48 -2.60 -12.05 0.87
C GLY A 48 -3.49 -11.40 1.95
N ALA A 49 -3.00 -11.25 3.18
CA ALA A 49 -3.70 -10.54 4.24
C ALA A 49 -3.92 -9.06 3.88
N GLY A 50 -2.93 -8.42 3.25
CA GLY A 50 -3.07 -7.09 2.64
C GLY A 50 -4.23 -7.02 1.65
N ALA A 51 -4.36 -8.01 0.77
CA ALA A 51 -5.48 -8.10 -0.16
C ALA A 51 -6.85 -8.27 0.55
N VAL A 52 -6.90 -9.01 1.66
CA VAL A 52 -8.12 -9.12 2.49
C VAL A 52 -8.49 -7.79 3.13
N ILE A 53 -7.52 -7.05 3.68
CA ILE A 53 -7.75 -5.71 4.23
C ILE A 53 -8.25 -4.77 3.14
N TRP A 54 -7.68 -4.84 1.93
CA TRP A 54 -8.15 -4.07 0.78
C TRP A 54 -9.62 -4.37 0.43
N MET A 55 -10.00 -5.65 0.37
CA MET A 55 -11.39 -6.04 0.17
C MET A 55 -12.31 -5.49 1.27
N ALA A 56 -11.83 -5.41 2.51
CA ALA A 56 -12.58 -4.72 3.57
C ALA A 56 -12.73 -3.24 3.23
N ILE A 57 -11.64 -2.49 2.96
CA ILE A 57 -11.67 -1.06 2.60
C ILE A 57 -12.64 -0.76 1.44
N LEU A 58 -12.78 -1.66 0.47
CA LEU A 58 -13.72 -1.52 -0.64
C LEU A 58 -15.20 -1.57 -0.24
N ARG A 59 -15.54 -2.27 0.84
CA ARG A 59 -16.93 -2.37 1.32
C ARG A 59 -17.37 -1.16 2.14
N LEU A 60 -16.46 -0.22 2.30
CA LEU A 60 -16.40 0.67 3.44
C LEU A 60 -16.42 2.11 2.92
N MET A 61 -15.66 2.42 1.88
CA MET A 61 -15.69 3.72 1.24
C MET A 61 -15.87 3.60 -0.29
N PRO A 62 -16.28 4.67 -0.98
CA PRO A 62 -16.41 4.67 -2.44
C PRO A 62 -15.10 4.27 -3.13
N LEU A 63 -15.19 3.42 -4.14
CA LEU A 63 -14.03 2.91 -4.87
C LEU A 63 -13.19 4.03 -5.52
N SER A 64 -13.86 5.03 -6.11
CA SER A 64 -13.22 6.20 -6.73
C SER A 64 -12.38 7.01 -5.76
N PHE A 65 -12.66 6.88 -4.46
CA PHE A 65 -11.93 7.52 -3.39
C PHE A 65 -10.84 6.60 -2.80
N ALA A 66 -11.19 5.33 -2.53
CA ALA A 66 -10.28 4.36 -1.90
C ALA A 66 -9.08 3.99 -2.79
N PHE A 67 -9.35 3.77 -4.07
CA PHE A 67 -8.40 3.17 -5.00
C PHE A 67 -7.18 4.07 -5.29
N PRO A 68 -7.35 5.38 -5.58
CA PRO A 68 -6.20 6.26 -5.75
C PRO A 68 -5.29 6.29 -4.51
N ILE A 69 -5.89 6.34 -3.31
CA ILE A 69 -5.14 6.34 -2.05
C ILE A 69 -4.38 5.02 -1.88
N ALA A 70 -5.06 3.87 -2.04
CA ALA A 70 -4.42 2.55 -1.94
C ALA A 70 -3.27 2.41 -2.93
N ALA A 71 -3.52 2.67 -4.21
CA ALA A 71 -2.55 2.47 -5.28
C ALA A 71 -1.32 3.38 -5.10
N GLY A 72 -1.51 4.67 -4.83
CA GLY A 72 -0.36 5.57 -4.67
C GLY A 72 0.40 5.35 -3.37
N SER A 73 -0.29 5.06 -2.27
CA SER A 73 0.38 4.77 -1.01
C SER A 73 1.16 3.44 -1.04
N LEU A 74 0.65 2.42 -1.74
CA LEU A 74 1.41 1.19 -2.03
C LEU A 74 2.60 1.44 -2.94
N MET A 75 2.45 2.24 -4.00
CA MET A 75 3.55 2.59 -4.89
C MET A 75 4.69 3.27 -4.11
N ILE A 76 4.36 4.26 -3.28
CA ILE A 76 5.34 4.93 -2.42
C ILE A 76 5.91 3.96 -1.39
N GLY A 77 5.07 3.17 -0.73
CA GLY A 77 5.49 2.21 0.29
C GLY A 77 6.43 1.14 -0.25
N THR A 78 6.16 0.62 -1.46
CA THR A 78 7.03 -0.35 -2.14
C THR A 78 8.33 0.27 -2.60
N MET A 79 8.32 1.52 -3.10
CA MET A 79 9.54 2.27 -3.42
C MET A 79 10.45 2.45 -2.18
N LEU A 80 9.87 2.83 -1.04
CA LEU A 80 10.61 2.96 0.22
C LEU A 80 11.13 1.60 0.72
N THR A 81 10.32 0.56 0.59
CA THR A 81 10.69 -0.80 0.99
C THR A 81 11.86 -1.31 0.14
N GLY A 82 11.83 -1.08 -1.17
CA GLY A 82 12.92 -1.39 -2.09
C GLY A 82 14.22 -0.71 -1.72
N PHE A 83 14.15 0.59 -1.43
CA PHE A 83 15.31 1.37 -1.01
C PHE A 83 15.92 0.89 0.31
N PHE A 84 15.11 0.75 1.36
CA PHE A 84 15.61 0.43 2.70
C PHE A 84 15.99 -1.03 2.89
N PHE A 85 15.22 -1.97 2.34
CA PHE A 85 15.41 -3.40 2.62
C PHE A 85 16.07 -4.16 1.49
N LEU A 86 15.94 -3.70 0.25
CA LEU A 86 16.53 -4.36 -0.92
C LEU A 86 17.74 -3.61 -1.49
N SER A 87 18.10 -2.46 -0.89
CA SER A 87 19.20 -1.61 -1.37
C SER A 87 19.03 -1.18 -2.84
N GLU A 88 17.78 -1.03 -3.29
CA GLU A 88 17.46 -0.52 -4.63
C GLU A 88 17.75 0.97 -4.74
N THR A 89 18.13 1.44 -5.91
CA THR A 89 18.44 2.86 -6.15
C THR A 89 17.19 3.64 -6.54
N ILE A 90 16.82 4.64 -5.74
CA ILE A 90 15.77 5.59 -6.10
C ILE A 90 16.37 6.67 -7.01
N THR A 91 15.90 6.72 -8.24
CA THR A 91 16.30 7.78 -9.20
C THR A 91 15.42 9.03 -9.05
N VAL A 92 15.91 10.15 -9.59
CA VAL A 92 15.16 11.42 -9.64
C VAL A 92 13.79 11.25 -10.31
N TRP A 93 13.67 10.37 -11.30
CA TRP A 93 12.42 10.10 -12.00
C TRP A 93 11.40 9.36 -11.13
N HIS A 94 11.83 8.45 -10.26
CA HIS A 94 10.93 7.80 -9.30
C HIS A 94 10.33 8.82 -8.33
N ILE A 95 11.16 9.76 -7.85
CA ILE A 95 10.72 10.84 -6.96
C ILE A 95 9.74 11.77 -7.68
N ALA A 96 10.05 12.20 -8.91
CA ALA A 96 9.16 13.04 -9.71
C ALA A 96 7.80 12.36 -9.96
N GLY A 97 7.81 11.06 -10.29
CA GLY A 97 6.59 10.26 -10.43
C GLY A 97 5.79 10.16 -9.13
N ALA A 98 6.45 9.94 -8.00
CA ALA A 98 5.82 9.91 -6.68
C ALA A 98 5.14 11.25 -6.35
N PHE A 99 5.79 12.38 -6.63
CA PHE A 99 5.18 13.70 -6.47
C PHE A 99 3.93 13.88 -7.34
N MET A 100 3.97 13.44 -8.61
CA MET A 100 2.80 13.48 -9.49
C MET A 100 1.65 12.62 -8.96
N ILE A 101 1.93 11.42 -8.43
CA ILE A 101 0.93 10.54 -7.83
C ILE A 101 0.29 11.19 -6.60
N ILE A 102 1.11 11.72 -5.68
CA ILE A 102 0.61 12.41 -4.48
C ILE A 102 -0.28 13.59 -4.88
N THR A 103 0.15 14.37 -5.86
CA THR A 103 -0.63 15.51 -6.38
C THR A 103 -1.96 15.05 -6.97
N GLY A 104 -1.96 14.00 -7.80
CA GLY A 104 -3.18 13.42 -8.37
C GLY A 104 -4.16 12.92 -7.30
N ILE A 105 -3.66 12.26 -6.26
CA ILE A 105 -4.48 11.80 -5.12
C ILE A 105 -5.05 12.98 -4.34
N ALA A 106 -4.24 14.02 -4.09
CA ALA A 106 -4.70 15.22 -3.40
C ALA A 106 -5.83 15.90 -4.19
N LEU A 107 -5.70 16.05 -5.51
CA LEU A 107 -6.75 16.63 -6.36
C LEU A 107 -8.05 15.82 -6.31
N ILE A 108 -7.97 14.48 -6.36
CA ILE A 108 -9.14 13.61 -6.21
C ILE A 108 -9.77 13.76 -4.82
N ALA A 109 -8.93 13.86 -3.78
CA ALA A 109 -9.38 14.01 -2.40
C ALA A 109 -10.03 15.36 -2.10
N THR A 110 -9.75 16.41 -2.89
CA THR A 110 -10.40 17.72 -2.76
C THR A 110 -11.88 17.68 -3.17
N ASN A 111 -12.26 16.75 -4.05
CA ASN A 111 -13.63 16.60 -4.55
C ASN A 111 -14.45 15.56 -3.76
N ARG A 112 -14.17 15.42 -2.45
CA ARG A 112 -14.88 14.53 -1.52
C ARG A 112 -16.23 15.10 -1.10
#